data_AF-A0A4Q2KMJ8-F1
#
_entry.id   AF-A0A4Q2KMJ8-F1
#
_cell.length_a   1.000
_cell.length_b   1.000
_cell.length_c   1.000
_cell.angle_alpha   90.00
_cell.angle_beta   90.00
_cell.angle_gamma   90.00
#
_symmetry.space_group_name_H-M   'P 1'
#
loop_
_entity.id
_entity.type
_entity.pdbx_description
1 polymer ?
#
loop_
_entity_poly.entity_id
_entity_poly.type
_entity_poly.pdbx_seq_one_letter_code
_entity_poly.pdbx_strand_id
1 'polypeptide(L)'
;MDWGGPAFVIAIIAVSTGGWLINNWIRAKHGYSLENEWGGMTEPTDSAETKRLREENRALHDKLDAMQDRMIVLEKIVTDRGYSLREEIEALRERPRPDDAGVPLNVQREERF
;
A
#
# COMPACT_ATOMS: atom_id res chain seq x y z
N MET A 1 -0.66 -54.59 -45.77
CA MET A 1 -0.53 -53.13 -45.52
C MET A 1 0.43 -52.58 -46.55
N ASP A 2 -0.02 -51.72 -47.47
CA ASP A 2 0.89 -50.97 -48.33
C ASP A 2 1.57 -49.89 -47.49
N TRP A 3 2.88 -50.04 -47.30
CA TRP A 3 3.75 -49.19 -46.47
C TRP A 3 4.00 -47.79 -47.08
N GLY A 4 3.02 -47.24 -47.79
CA GLY A 4 3.06 -45.94 -48.44
C GLY A 4 1.69 -45.41 -48.89
N GLY A 5 0.59 -46.07 -48.51
CA GLY A 5 -0.75 -45.64 -48.87
C GLY A 5 -1.24 -44.43 -48.04
N PRO A 6 -2.24 -43.66 -48.53
CA PRO A 6 -2.80 -42.50 -47.82
C PRO A 6 -3.24 -42.80 -46.38
N ALA A 7 -3.74 -44.01 -46.11
CA ALA A 7 -4.14 -44.45 -44.78
C ALA A 7 -2.96 -44.53 -43.78
N PHE A 8 -1.77 -44.92 -44.25
CA PHE A 8 -0.58 -44.99 -43.41
C PHE A 8 -0.09 -43.59 -43.03
N VAL A 9 -0.15 -42.63 -43.96
CA VAL A 9 0.20 -41.23 -43.72
C VAL A 9 -0.74 -40.59 -42.69
N ILE A 10 -2.05 -40.82 -42.82
CA ILE A 10 -3.05 -40.31 -41.88
C ILE A 10 -2.83 -40.90 -40.48
N ALA A 11 -2.49 -42.19 -40.38
CA ALA A 11 -2.20 -42.83 -39.11
C ALA A 11 -0.99 -42.18 -38.40
N ILE A 12 0.08 -41.87 -39.13
CA ILE A 12 1.27 -41.20 -38.58
C ILE A 12 0.94 -39.79 -38.10
N ILE A 13 0.19 -39.01 -38.90
CA ILE A 13 -0.25 -37.66 -38.51
C ILE A 13 -1.09 -37.74 -37.23
N ALA A 14 -2.06 -38.64 -37.16
CA ALA A 14 -2.92 -38.82 -36.00
C ALA A 14 -2.13 -39.17 -34.73
N VAL A 15 -1.13 -40.06 -34.83
CA VAL A 15 -0.25 -40.43 -33.71
C VAL A 15 0.65 -39.25 -33.31
N SER A 16 1.18 -38.51 -34.28
CA SER A 16 2.08 -37.37 -34.01
C SER A 16 1.34 -36.20 -33.36
N THR A 17 0.16 -35.85 -33.87
CA THR A 17 -0.70 -34.81 -33.30
C THR A 17 -1.26 -35.26 -31.96
N GLY A 18 -1.67 -36.52 -31.82
CA GLY A 18 -2.14 -37.09 -30.55
C GLY A 18 -1.05 -37.09 -29.48
N GLY A 19 0.17 -37.49 -29.82
CA GLY A 19 1.32 -37.47 -28.93
C GLY A 19 1.67 -36.05 -28.45
N TRP A 20 1.64 -35.07 -29.34
CA TRP A 20 1.83 -33.66 -28.98
C TRP A 20 0.72 -33.16 -28.03
N LEU A 21 -0.54 -33.48 -28.32
CA LEU A 21 -1.68 -33.05 -27.51
C LEU A 21 -1.64 -33.66 -26.10
N ILE A 22 -1.31 -34.95 -25.99
CA ILE A 22 -1.15 -35.65 -24.71
C ILE A 22 0.04 -35.07 -23.93
N ASN A 23 1.17 -34.83 -24.58
CA ASN A 23 2.34 -34.23 -23.94
C ASN A 23 2.03 -32.82 -23.41
N ASN A 24 1.34 -32.00 -24.20
CA ASN A 24 0.92 -30.65 -23.80
C ASN A 24 -0.11 -30.70 -22.67
N TRP A 25 -1.04 -31.67 -22.69
CA TRP A 25 -2.03 -31.87 -21.63
C TRP A 25 -1.39 -32.29 -20.31
N ILE A 26 -0.42 -33.20 -20.35
CA ILE A 26 0.37 -33.60 -19.19
C ILE A 26 1.14 -32.39 -18.64
N ARG A 27 1.81 -31.62 -19.50
CA ARG A 27 2.56 -30.42 -19.11
C ARG A 27 1.65 -29.36 -18.45
N ALA A 28 0.48 -29.11 -19.03
CA ALA A 28 -0.53 -28.20 -18.49
C ALA A 28 -1.05 -28.66 -17.11
N LYS A 29 -1.31 -29.96 -16.95
CA LYS A 29 -1.84 -30.52 -15.71
C LYS A 29 -0.80 -30.62 -14.59
N HIS A 30 0.48 -30.77 -14.95
CA HIS A 30 1.60 -30.87 -13.99
C HIS A 30 2.27 -29.53 -13.68
N GLY A 31 1.72 -28.41 -14.18
CA GLY A 31 2.14 -27.07 -13.77
C GLY A 31 3.46 -26.58 -14.38
N TYR A 32 3.90 -27.16 -15.50
CA TYR A 32 5.04 -26.66 -16.24
C TYR A 32 4.60 -25.55 -17.22
N SER A 33 5.46 -24.54 -17.41
CA SER A 33 5.21 -23.43 -18.35
C SER A 33 4.86 -23.97 -19.73
N LEU A 34 3.72 -23.51 -20.26
CA LEU A 34 3.32 -23.81 -21.63
C LEU A 34 4.13 -22.89 -22.55
N GLU A 35 4.94 -23.48 -23.43
CA GLU A 35 5.55 -22.75 -24.54
C GLU A 35 4.44 -22.20 -25.42
N ASN A 36 4.42 -20.90 -25.63
CA ASN A 36 3.63 -20.32 -26.71
C ASN A 36 4.40 -20.44 -28.04
N GLU A 37 3.66 -20.36 -29.14
CA GLU A 37 4.16 -20.57 -30.51
C GLU A 37 5.14 -19.47 -30.99
N TRP A 38 5.53 -18.55 -30.09
CA TRP A 38 6.42 -17.42 -30.37
C TRP A 38 7.39 -17.14 -29.20
N GLY A 39 7.97 -18.19 -28.62
CA GLY A 39 9.21 -18.10 -27.84
C GLY A 39 9.15 -17.42 -26.47
N GLY A 40 7.96 -17.27 -25.88
CA GLY A 40 7.77 -16.76 -24.51
C GLY A 40 7.19 -17.82 -23.59
N MET A 41 7.80 -18.06 -22.44
CA MET A 41 7.20 -18.88 -21.40
C MET A 41 6.04 -18.10 -20.78
N THR A 42 4.82 -18.61 -20.91
CA THR A 42 3.68 -18.09 -20.13
C THR A 42 3.64 -18.88 -18.83
N GLU A 43 4.10 -18.27 -17.74
CA GLU A 43 3.96 -18.87 -16.42
C GLU A 43 2.47 -19.03 -16.07
N PRO A 44 2.08 -20.13 -15.39
CA PRO A 44 0.72 -20.27 -14.90
C PRO A 44 0.38 -19.11 -13.97
N THR A 45 -0.60 -18.30 -14.35
CA THR A 45 -1.11 -17.13 -13.60
C THR A 45 -1.52 -17.44 -12.15
N ASP A 46 -1.71 -18.71 -11.80
CA ASP A 46 -2.23 -19.16 -10.51
C ASP A 46 -1.29 -20.12 -9.76
N SER A 47 0.02 -19.85 -9.81
CA SER A 47 0.99 -20.57 -8.97
C SER A 47 0.69 -20.30 -7.48
N ALA A 48 1.03 -21.24 -6.58
CA ALA A 48 0.86 -21.05 -5.14
C ALA A 48 1.59 -19.79 -4.62
N GLU A 49 2.60 -19.32 -5.35
CA GLU A 49 3.33 -18.08 -5.10
C GLU A 49 2.48 -16.84 -5.39
N THR A 50 1.70 -16.81 -6.48
CA THR A 50 0.84 -15.65 -6.78
C THR A 50 -0.28 -15.48 -5.75
N LYS A 51 -0.78 -16.59 -5.17
CA LYS A 51 -1.74 -16.57 -4.05
C LYS A 51 -1.11 -16.01 -2.78
N ARG A 52 0.08 -16.48 -2.42
CA ARG A 52 0.85 -15.95 -1.27
C ARG A 52 1.16 -14.47 -1.42
N LEU A 53 1.60 -14.05 -2.60
CA LEU A 53 1.87 -12.64 -2.90
C LEU A 53 0.60 -11.78 -2.82
N ARG A 54 -0.56 -12.30 -3.24
CA ARG A 54 -1.85 -11.59 -3.08
C ARG A 54 -2.25 -11.46 -1.61
N GLU A 55 -2.08 -12.51 -0.82
CA GLU A 55 -2.35 -12.48 0.63
C GLU A 55 -1.43 -11.49 1.35
N GLU A 56 -0.13 -11.49 1.02
CA GLU A 56 0.84 -10.56 1.57
C GLU A 56 0.53 -9.11 1.18
N ASN A 57 0.19 -8.85 -0.09
CA ASN A 57 -0.23 -7.52 -0.52
C ASN A 57 -1.48 -7.04 0.23
N ARG A 58 -2.46 -7.91 0.47
CA ARG A 58 -3.65 -7.54 1.25
C ARG A 58 -3.26 -7.17 2.69
N ALA A 59 -2.43 -7.98 3.34
CA ALA A 59 -1.97 -7.71 4.70
C ALA A 59 -1.13 -6.42 4.80
N LEU A 60 -0.38 -6.07 3.75
CA LEU A 60 0.34 -4.80 3.67
C LEU A 60 -0.60 -3.61 3.50
N HIS A 61 -1.63 -3.72 2.67
CA HIS A 61 -2.65 -2.67 2.54
C HIS A 61 -3.39 -2.44 3.87
N ASP A 62 -3.81 -3.50 4.56
CA ASP A 62 -4.49 -3.37 5.86
C ASP A 62 -3.60 -2.63 6.89
N LYS A 63 -2.28 -2.86 6.87
CA LYS A 63 -1.33 -2.13 7.72
C LYS A 63 -1.17 -0.67 7.32
N LEU A 64 -1.15 -0.39 6.01
CA LEU A 64 -1.07 0.98 5.50
C LEU A 64 -2.32 1.77 5.88
N ASP A 65 -3.51 1.19 5.74
CA ASP A 65 -4.78 1.82 6.14
C ASP A 65 -4.78 2.17 7.63
N ALA A 66 -4.36 1.24 8.49
CA ALA A 66 -4.24 1.50 9.92
C ALA A 66 -3.21 2.60 10.26
N MET A 67 -2.15 2.74 9.46
CA MET A 67 -1.19 3.84 9.61
C MET A 67 -1.76 5.17 9.10
N GLN A 68 -2.54 5.17 8.03
CA GLN A 68 -3.22 6.36 7.50
C GLN A 68 -4.24 6.90 8.51
N ASP A 69 -5.08 6.05 9.10
CA ASP A 69 -6.04 6.45 10.13
C ASP A 69 -5.35 7.16 11.31
N ARG A 70 -4.22 6.61 11.76
CA ARG A 70 -3.41 7.21 12.82
C ARG A 70 -2.78 8.53 12.40
N MET A 71 -2.34 8.64 11.15
CA MET A 71 -1.78 9.88 10.61
C MET A 71 -2.84 11.00 10.58
N ILE A 72 -4.08 10.68 10.19
CA ILE A 72 -5.21 11.63 10.23
C ILE A 72 -5.48 12.10 11.66
N VAL A 73 -5.47 11.19 12.62
CA VAL A 73 -5.64 11.55 14.04
C VAL A 73 -4.50 12.45 14.52
N LEU A 74 -3.26 12.16 14.13
CA LEU A 74 -2.10 12.99 14.47
C LEU A 74 -2.19 14.38 13.83
N GLU A 75 -2.58 14.47 12.56
CA GLU A 75 -2.80 15.74 11.87
C GLU A 75 -3.84 16.59 12.62
N LYS A 76 -4.96 15.96 13.03
CA LYS A 76 -5.98 16.63 13.83
C LYS A 76 -5.45 17.13 15.17
N ILE A 77 -4.69 16.31 15.90
CA ILE A 77 -4.11 16.72 17.20
C ILE A 77 -3.14 17.89 17.03
N VAL A 78 -2.25 17.82 16.03
CA VAL A 78 -1.27 18.87 15.78
C VAL A 78 -1.96 20.19 15.40
N THR A 79 -3.01 20.10 14.58
CA THR A 79 -3.77 21.27 14.13
C THR A 79 -4.60 21.86 15.27
N ASP A 80 -5.44 21.06 15.95
CA ASP A 80 -6.35 21.53 17.01
C ASP A 80 -5.59 22.07 18.24
N ARG A 81 -4.46 21.44 18.63
CA ARG A 81 -3.64 21.96 19.75
C ARG A 81 -2.90 23.25 19.40
N GLY A 82 -2.48 23.42 18.13
CA GLY A 82 -1.77 24.62 17.70
C GLY A 82 -2.63 25.88 17.80
N TYR A 83 -3.91 25.78 17.43
CA TYR A 83 -4.86 26.89 17.54
C TYR A 83 -5.25 27.18 18.99
N SER A 84 -5.63 26.16 19.76
CA SER A 84 -6.06 26.34 21.17
C SER A 84 -4.97 26.91 22.07
N LEU A 85 -3.73 26.41 21.97
CA LEU A 85 -2.63 26.93 22.79
C LEU A 85 -2.32 28.40 22.46
N ARG A 86 -2.36 28.76 21.17
CA ARG A 86 -2.09 30.13 20.75
C ARG A 86 -3.15 31.10 21.24
N GLU A 87 -4.41 30.67 21.20
CA GLU A 87 -5.56 31.44 21.71
C GLU A 87 -5.50 31.59 23.25
N GLU A 88 -5.15 30.53 23.98
CA GLU A 88 -4.92 30.59 25.43
C GLU A 88 -3.77 31.54 25.80
N ILE A 89 -2.69 31.56 25.03
CA ILE A 89 -1.56 32.48 25.24
C ILE A 89 -2.02 33.93 25.06
N GLU A 90 -2.77 34.24 24.00
CA GLU A 90 -3.27 35.61 23.78
C GLU A 90 -4.25 36.03 24.87
N ALA A 91 -5.16 35.14 25.29
CA ALA A 91 -6.08 35.42 26.39
C ALA A 91 -5.37 35.72 27.72
N LEU A 92 -4.25 35.03 28.01
CA LEU A 92 -3.42 35.33 29.19
C LEU A 92 -2.64 36.64 29.05
N ARG A 93 -2.29 37.03 27.82
CA ARG A 93 -1.58 38.29 27.53
C ARG A 93 -2.49 39.50 27.61
N GLU A 94 -3.73 39.37 27.15
CA GLU A 94 -4.76 40.42 27.23
C GLU A 94 -5.32 40.58 28.64
N ARG A 95 -5.18 39.56 29.51
CA ARG A 95 -5.54 39.66 30.92
C ARG A 95 -4.69 40.77 31.57
N PRO A 96 -5.27 41.91 31.96
CA PRO A 96 -4.51 43.03 32.49
C PRO A 96 -3.78 42.56 33.74
N ARG A 97 -2.46 42.73 33.76
CA ARG A 97 -1.66 42.44 34.93
C ARG A 97 -2.04 43.48 36.01
N PRO A 98 -2.47 43.07 37.22
CA PRO A 98 -2.99 44.01 38.23
C PRO A 98 -1.93 45.00 38.78
N ASP A 99 -0.67 44.83 38.42
CA ASP A 99 0.50 45.67 38.72
C ASP A 99 0.78 46.77 37.68
N ASP A 100 0.09 46.78 36.53
CA ASP A 100 0.17 47.89 35.54
C ASP A 100 -0.79 49.06 35.90
N ALA A 101 -1.59 48.88 36.95
CA ALA A 101 -2.16 49.98 37.71
C ALA A 101 -1.01 50.60 38.52
N GLY A 102 -0.26 51.50 37.87
CA GLY A 102 0.95 52.12 38.41
C GLY A 102 0.90 52.35 39.91
N VAL A 103 1.82 51.72 40.63
CA VAL A 103 2.03 51.95 42.07
C VAL A 103 2.20 53.46 42.25
N PRO A 104 1.32 54.15 43.00
CA PRO A 104 1.43 55.58 43.16
C PRO A 104 2.76 55.87 43.86
N LEU A 105 3.70 56.48 43.14
CA LEU A 105 4.90 57.03 43.72
C LEU A 105 4.45 58.09 44.72
N ASN A 106 4.53 57.77 46.01
CA ASN A 106 4.22 58.71 47.07
C ASN A 106 5.33 59.77 47.13
N VAL A 107 5.23 60.80 46.29
CA VAL A 107 6.18 61.93 46.22
C VAL A 107 5.96 62.93 47.36
N GLN A 108 5.10 62.62 48.34
CA GLN A 108 4.99 63.45 49.53
C GLN A 108 6.11 63.10 50.50
N ARG A 109 7.10 64.00 50.56
CA ARG A 109 7.89 64.39 51.73
C ARG A 109 9.39 64.36 51.43
N GLU A 110 9.89 65.47 50.91
CA GLU A 110 11.09 66.13 51.45
C GLU A 110 11.25 67.52 50.82
N GLU A 111 10.31 68.42 51.15
CA GLU A 111 10.68 69.81 51.29
C GLU A 111 10.73 70.11 52.77
N ARG A 112 11.94 70.22 53.33
CA ARG A 112 12.38 71.36 54.14
C ARG A 112 13.58 71.03 55.06
N PHE A 113 14.51 71.99 55.03
CA PHE A 113 15.60 72.34 55.95
C PHE A 113 16.94 71.62 55.79
#